data_AF-A0A660YZG2-F1
#
_entry.id   AF-A0A660YZG2-F1
#
_cell.length_a   1.000
_cell.length_b   1.000
_cell.length_c   1.000
_cell.angle_alpha   90.00
_cell.angle_beta   90.00
_cell.angle_gamma   90.00
#
_symmetry.space_group_name_H-M   'P 1'
#
loop_
_entity.id
_entity.type
_entity.pdbx_description
1 polymer ?
#
loop_
_entity_poly.entity_id
_entity_poly.type
_entity_poly.pdbx_seq_one_letter_code
_entity_poly.pdbx_strand_id
1 'polypeptide(L)'
;VDKDWVLGHFLSAFYSIDGHNEKLVFKGGTALRKCYFPNYRFSEDLDFTSLTTDYKLTRKILNDVIKAVKNSSGILFHIQEISELRHKDKLTGYQSKLKYWGANHSKNQEPPSPDRWMTNIKVEITL
;
A
#
# COMPACT_ATOMS: atom_id res chain seq x y z
N VAL A 1 -15.96 6.27 0.70
CA VAL A 1 -15.17 7.39 1.28
C VAL A 1 -13.98 6.86 2.08
N ASP A 2 -14.18 5.98 3.08
CA ASP A 2 -13.10 5.49 3.96
C ASP A 2 -11.93 4.82 3.22
N LYS A 3 -12.20 4.00 2.19
CA LYS A 3 -11.14 3.30 1.46
C LYS A 3 -10.25 4.21 0.58
N ASP A 4 -10.82 5.24 -0.04
CA ASP A 4 -10.06 6.20 -0.85
C ASP A 4 -9.11 7.05 0.01
N TRP A 5 -9.58 7.37 1.22
CA TRP A 5 -8.83 8.02 2.29
C TRP A 5 -7.66 7.15 2.72
N VAL A 6 -7.91 5.87 3.02
CA VAL A 6 -6.88 4.88 3.38
C VAL A 6 -5.82 4.75 2.28
N LEU A 7 -6.24 4.65 1.01
CA LEU A 7 -5.30 4.59 -0.12
C LEU A 7 -4.45 5.85 -0.25
N GLY A 8 -5.03 7.03 -0.02
CA GLY A 8 -4.30 8.30 -0.07
C GLY A 8 -3.22 8.39 1.00
N HIS A 9 -3.56 8.08 2.26
CA HIS A 9 -2.61 8.09 3.35
C HIS A 9 -1.53 7.02 3.21
N PHE A 10 -1.90 5.81 2.76
CA PHE A 10 -0.93 4.77 2.48
C PHE A 10 0.04 5.20 1.38
N LEU A 11 -0.46 5.73 0.27
CA LEU A 11 0.37 6.22 -0.84
C LEU A 11 1.33 7.31 -0.38
N SER A 12 0.85 8.28 0.41
CA SER A 12 1.68 9.35 0.96
C SER A 12 2.81 8.82 1.85
N ALA A 13 2.51 7.88 2.75
CA ALA A 13 3.52 7.28 3.62
C ALA A 13 4.46 6.32 2.86
N PHE A 14 3.95 5.66 1.82
CA PHE A 14 4.75 4.80 0.97
C PHE A 14 5.82 5.61 0.24
N TYR A 15 5.48 6.79 -0.25
CA TYR A 15 6.44 7.71 -0.86
C TYR A 15 7.32 8.49 0.12
N SER A 16 7.01 8.46 1.43
CA SER A 16 7.89 9.05 2.45
C SER A 16 9.02 8.13 2.89
N ILE A 17 9.10 6.91 2.36
CA ILE A 17 10.23 6.01 2.60
C ILE A 17 11.40 6.43 1.70
N ASP A 18 12.59 6.55 2.29
CA ASP A 18 13.79 6.97 1.59
C ASP A 18 14.03 6.17 0.30
N GLY A 19 14.19 6.91 -0.80
CA GLY A 19 14.43 6.36 -2.13
C GLY A 19 13.19 5.87 -2.87
N HIS A 20 12.01 5.75 -2.24
CA HIS A 20 10.79 5.35 -2.98
C HIS A 20 10.36 6.41 -4.00
N ASN A 21 10.46 7.70 -3.65
CA ASN A 21 10.15 8.82 -4.56
C ASN A 21 11.04 8.88 -5.80
N GLU A 22 12.29 8.42 -5.69
CA GLU A 22 13.26 8.39 -6.79
C GLU A 22 13.22 7.10 -7.59
N LYS A 23 12.86 5.98 -6.95
CA LYS A 23 12.93 4.64 -7.56
C LYS A 23 11.59 4.10 -8.04
N LEU A 24 10.45 4.60 -7.55
CA LEU A 24 9.14 4.00 -7.82
C LEU A 24 8.19 4.98 -8.50
N VAL A 25 7.62 4.55 -9.63
CA VAL A 25 6.59 5.30 -10.37
C VAL A 25 5.22 4.71 -10.10
N PHE A 26 4.28 5.55 -9.62
CA PHE A 26 2.89 5.16 -9.40
C PHE A 26 2.13 5.11 -10.72
N LYS A 27 1.44 4.00 -10.95
CA LYS A 27 0.72 3.70 -12.21
C LYS A 27 -0.63 3.04 -11.94
N GLY A 28 -1.27 2.58 -13.01
CA GLY A 28 -2.53 1.84 -12.93
C GLY A 28 -3.77 2.71 -12.76
N GLY A 29 -4.91 2.07 -12.52
CA GLY A 29 -6.22 2.74 -12.46
C GLY A 29 -6.34 3.73 -11.29
N THR A 30 -5.69 3.42 -10.16
CA THR A 30 -5.71 4.30 -8.98
C THR A 30 -4.90 5.57 -9.22
N ALA A 31 -3.78 5.49 -9.95
CA ALA A 31 -3.02 6.67 -10.39
C ALA A 31 -3.83 7.54 -11.36
N LEU A 32 -4.51 6.92 -12.34
CA LEU A 32 -5.40 7.65 -13.25
C LEU A 32 -6.48 8.42 -12.48
N ARG A 33 -7.13 7.76 -11.51
CA ARG A 33 -8.17 8.40 -10.70
C ARG A 33 -7.65 9.52 -9.80
N LYS A 34 -6.52 9.31 -9.10
CA LYS A 34 -5.98 10.26 -8.14
C LYS A 34 -5.26 11.45 -8.77
N CYS A 35 -4.67 11.28 -9.96
CA CYS A 35 -3.81 12.30 -10.57
C CYS A 35 -4.45 13.03 -11.76
N TYR A 36 -5.36 12.39 -12.51
CA TYR A 36 -5.83 12.93 -13.79
C TYR A 36 -7.36 13.00 -13.93
N PHE A 37 -8.08 11.98 -13.46
CA PHE A 37 -9.51 11.81 -13.75
C PHE A 37 -10.30 11.52 -12.45
N PRO A 38 -10.77 12.55 -11.73
CA PRO A 38 -11.47 12.37 -10.45
C PRO A 38 -12.69 11.44 -10.50
N ASN A 39 -13.36 11.39 -11.67
CA ASN A 39 -14.55 10.56 -11.93
C ASN A 39 -14.24 9.18 -12.53
N TYR A 40 -12.97 8.76 -12.57
CA TYR A 40 -12.59 7.44 -13.05
C TYR A 40 -13.02 6.32 -12.08
N ARG A 41 -13.03 5.06 -12.55
CA ARG A 41 -13.47 3.92 -11.73
C ARG A 41 -12.67 3.82 -10.43
N PHE A 42 -13.35 3.48 -9.34
CA PHE A 42 -12.70 3.19 -8.08
C PHE A 42 -11.93 1.86 -8.17
N SER A 43 -10.72 1.82 -7.60
CA SER A 43 -9.86 0.64 -7.50
C SER A 43 -9.19 0.62 -6.13
N GLU A 44 -8.86 -0.57 -5.66
CA GLU A 44 -8.31 -0.82 -4.32
C GLU A 44 -6.81 -1.11 -4.34
N ASP A 45 -6.24 -1.15 -5.55
CA ASP A 45 -4.87 -1.55 -5.82
C ASP A 45 -3.96 -0.33 -5.94
N LEU A 46 -2.76 -0.42 -5.38
CA LEU A 46 -1.67 0.53 -5.60
C LEU A 46 -0.59 -0.17 -6.43
N ASP A 47 -0.48 0.24 -7.69
CA ASP A 47 0.45 -0.34 -8.64
C ASP A 47 1.64 0.58 -8.85
N PHE A 48 2.85 0.03 -8.72
CA PHE A 48 4.09 0.76 -8.92
C PHE A 48 4.98 0.02 -9.94
N THR A 49 5.84 0.77 -10.60
CA THR A 49 6.97 0.22 -11.36
C THR A 49 8.26 0.76 -10.76
N SER A 50 9.20 -0.13 -10.51
CA SER A 50 10.56 0.25 -10.13
C SER A 50 11.34 0.74 -11.35
N LEU A 51 12.13 1.78 -11.16
CA LEU A 51 13.09 2.30 -12.13
C LEU A 51 14.44 1.57 -12.02
N THR A 52 14.61 0.72 -11.00
CA THR A 52 15.81 -0.07 -10.77
C THR A 52 15.47 -1.55 -10.64
N THR A 53 16.40 -2.42 -11.06
CA THR A 53 16.22 -3.88 -11.03
C THR A 53 16.54 -4.51 -9.67
N ASP A 54 17.15 -3.74 -8.76
CA ASP A 54 17.58 -4.18 -7.43
C ASP A 54 16.55 -3.88 -6.32
N TYR A 55 15.41 -3.24 -6.65
CA TYR A 55 14.38 -2.97 -5.68
C TYR A 55 13.83 -4.28 -5.09
N LYS A 56 13.62 -4.30 -3.77
CA LYS A 56 13.02 -5.44 -3.07
C LYS A 56 12.00 -4.96 -2.06
N LEU A 57 10.75 -5.39 -2.23
CA LEU A 57 9.74 -5.17 -1.21
C LEU A 57 10.01 -6.10 -0.02
N THR A 58 10.28 -5.53 1.14
CA THR A 58 10.56 -6.30 2.36
C THR A 58 9.52 -6.01 3.44
N ARG A 59 9.39 -6.96 4.38
CA ARG A 59 8.58 -6.76 5.59
C ARG A 59 9.03 -5.54 6.39
N LYS A 60 10.34 -5.24 6.41
CA LYS A 60 10.88 -4.06 7.07
C LYS A 60 10.33 -2.77 6.44
N ILE A 61 10.43 -2.64 5.11
CA ILE A 61 9.90 -1.48 4.38
C ILE A 61 8.42 -1.30 4.68
N LEU A 62 7.63 -2.37 4.58
CA LEU A 62 6.19 -2.29 4.86
C LEU A 62 5.90 -1.89 6.32
N ASN A 63 6.65 -2.41 7.30
CA ASN A 63 6.49 -1.99 8.68
C ASN A 63 6.82 -0.50 8.88
N ASP A 64 7.84 0.02 8.18
CA ASP A 64 8.21 1.45 8.22
C ASP A 64 7.07 2.30 7.64
N VAL A 65 6.46 1.87 6.52
CA VAL A 65 5.27 2.52 5.94
C VAL A 65 4.10 2.48 6.91
N ILE A 66 3.79 1.32 7.49
CA ILE A 66 2.69 1.14 8.45
C ILE A 66 2.85 2.09 9.64
N LYS A 67 4.08 2.23 10.16
CA LYS A 67 4.39 3.17 11.24
C LYS A 67 4.14 4.61 10.81
N ALA A 68 4.58 5.00 9.62
CA ALA A 68 4.36 6.35 9.08
C ALA A 68 2.86 6.65 8.87
N VAL A 69 2.08 5.71 8.33
CA VAL A 69 0.63 5.89 8.16
C VAL A 69 -0.08 5.99 9.51
N LYS A 70 0.25 5.11 10.46
CA LYS A 70 -0.33 5.14 11.81
C LYS A 70 -0.09 6.50 12.48
N ASN A 71 1.13 7.02 12.39
CA ASN A 71 1.50 8.30 13.01
C ASN A 71 0.78 9.50 12.36
N SER A 72 0.60 9.48 11.04
CA SER A 72 0.00 10.60 10.31
C SER A 72 -1.53 10.59 10.26
N SER A 73 -2.17 9.43 10.42
CA SER A 73 -3.61 9.28 10.17
C SER A 73 -4.37 8.46 11.22
N GLY A 74 -3.67 7.72 12.09
CA GLY A 74 -4.27 6.77 13.02
C GLY A 74 -4.70 5.45 12.39
N ILE A 75 -4.63 5.29 11.06
CA ILE A 75 -5.01 4.04 10.39
C ILE A 75 -4.04 2.93 10.78
N LEU A 76 -4.60 1.77 11.11
CA LEU A 76 -3.81 0.59 11.45
C LEU A 76 -3.78 -0.37 10.27
N PHE A 77 -2.62 -1.01 10.09
CA PHE A 77 -2.38 -1.96 9.02
C PHE A 77 -1.74 -3.23 9.57
N HIS A 78 -2.01 -4.34 8.89
CA HIS A 78 -1.42 -5.64 9.16
C HIS A 78 -1.03 -6.30 7.85
N ILE A 79 0.23 -6.73 7.75
CA ILE A 79 0.76 -7.42 6.58
C ILE A 79 0.21 -8.84 6.57
N GLN A 80 -0.77 -9.11 5.70
CA GLN A 80 -1.32 -10.45 5.51
C GLN A 80 -0.34 -11.33 4.73
N GLU A 81 0.23 -10.80 3.64
CA GLU A 81 1.11 -11.55 2.74
C GLU A 81 2.13 -10.63 2.07
N ILE A 82 3.31 -11.18 1.79
CA ILE A 82 4.27 -10.64 0.83
C ILE A 82 4.71 -11.79 -0.07
N SER A 83 4.59 -11.64 -1.37
CA SER A 83 4.95 -12.67 -2.35
C SER A 83 5.75 -12.08 -3.51
N GLU A 84 6.62 -12.89 -4.10
CA GLU A 84 7.35 -12.57 -5.31
C GLU A 84 6.47 -12.88 -6.53
N LEU A 85 6.45 -11.96 -7.49
CA LEU A 85 5.84 -12.19 -8.80
C LEU A 85 6.90 -12.74 -9.74
N ARG A 86 6.55 -13.82 -10.45
CA ARG A 86 7.46 -14.50 -11.37
C ARG A 86 6.80 -14.73 -12.72
N HIS A 87 7.55 -14.54 -13.80
CA HIS A 87 7.18 -14.91 -15.16
C HIS A 87 8.30 -15.74 -15.79
N LYS A 88 7.99 -16.97 -16.21
CA LYS A 88 8.98 -17.94 -16.74
C LYS A 88 10.20 -18.07 -15.80
N ASP A 89 9.91 -18.28 -14.51
CA ASP A 89 10.86 -18.39 -13.38
C ASP A 89 11.73 -17.15 -13.08
N LYS A 90 11.62 -16.09 -13.88
CA LYS A 90 12.28 -14.81 -13.62
C LYS A 90 11.45 -13.98 -12.66
N LEU A 91 12.11 -13.37 -11.68
CA LEU A 91 11.49 -12.38 -10.80
C LEU A 91 11.06 -11.17 -11.63
N THR A 92 9.78 -10.81 -11.55
CA THR A 92 9.18 -9.67 -12.27
C THR A 92 8.61 -8.62 -11.34
N GLY A 93 8.59 -8.87 -10.03
CA GLY A 93 7.98 -7.94 -9.10
C GLY A 93 7.70 -8.53 -7.73
N TYR A 94 6.98 -7.75 -6.95
CA TYR A 94 6.50 -8.10 -5.61
C TYR A 94 5.06 -7.70 -5.47
N GLN A 95 4.32 -8.47 -4.67
CA GLN A 95 2.98 -8.14 -4.25
C GLN A 95 2.89 -8.22 -2.73
N SER A 96 2.14 -7.32 -2.11
CA SER A 96 1.73 -7.44 -0.73
C SER A 96 0.25 -7.15 -0.56
N LYS A 97 -0.38 -7.95 0.29
CA LYS A 97 -1.74 -7.73 0.75
C LYS A 97 -1.70 -7.24 2.19
N LEU A 98 -2.27 -6.06 2.43
CA LEU A 98 -2.33 -5.46 3.76
C LEU A 98 -3.78 -5.31 4.19
N LYS A 99 -4.14 -5.95 5.30
CA LYS A 99 -5.41 -5.66 5.97
C LYS A 99 -5.30 -4.31 6.67
N TYR A 100 -6.41 -3.60 6.77
CA TYR A 100 -6.44 -2.34 7.50
C TYR A 100 -7.67 -2.20 8.38
N TRP A 101 -7.52 -1.39 9.41
CA TRP A 101 -8.59 -0.91 10.27
C TRP A 101 -8.59 0.62 10.15
N GLY A 102 -9.63 1.18 9.51
CA GLY A 102 -9.70 2.60 9.11
C GLY A 102 -9.68 3.55 10.31
N ALA A 103 -9.45 4.85 10.11
CA ALA A 103 -9.23 5.80 11.22
C ALA A 103 -10.47 6.12 12.07
N ASN A 104 -11.66 5.71 11.64
CA ASN A 104 -12.93 6.02 12.31
C ASN A 104 -13.29 4.99 13.39
N HIS A 105 -12.37 4.73 14.32
CA HIS A 105 -12.64 3.95 15.52
C HIS A 105 -12.39 4.79 16.77
N SER A 106 -13.10 4.49 17.86
CA SER A 106 -12.83 5.13 19.16
C SER A 106 -11.37 4.91 19.55
N LYS A 107 -10.66 5.98 19.92
CA LYS A 107 -9.28 5.90 20.40
C LYS A 107 -9.15 5.11 21.71
N ASN A 108 -10.25 4.95 22.44
CA ASN A 108 -10.32 4.23 23.71
C ASN A 108 -10.72 2.75 23.55
N GLN A 109 -10.94 2.30 22.32
CA GLN A 109 -11.25 0.91 22.02
C GLN A 109 -10.05 0.26 21.37
N GLU A 110 -9.54 -0.82 21.98
CA GLU A 110 -8.54 -1.64 21.31
C GLU A 110 -9.13 -2.23 20.02
N PRO A 111 -8.40 -2.12 18.89
CA PRO A 111 -8.86 -2.74 17.66
C PRO A 111 -8.95 -4.26 17.86
N PRO A 112 -9.93 -4.94 17.24
CA PRO A 112 -9.99 -6.40 17.29
C PRO A 112 -8.72 -7.00 16.65
N SER A 113 -8.44 -8.28 16.91
CA SER A 113 -7.34 -9.00 16.24
C SER A 113 -7.39 -8.77 14.72
N PRO A 114 -6.24 -8.53 14.06
CA PRO A 114 -6.16 -8.38 12.60
C PRO A 114 -6.80 -9.51 11.78
N ASP A 115 -6.94 -10.70 12.35
CA ASP A 115 -7.65 -11.82 11.73
C ASP A 115 -9.11 -11.48 11.41
N ARG A 116 -9.74 -10.64 12.23
CA ARG A 116 -11.13 -10.19 12.09
C ARG A 116 -11.28 -8.99 11.15
N TRP A 117 -10.19 -8.40 10.67
CA TRP A 117 -10.26 -7.28 9.73
C TRP A 117 -10.61 -7.82 8.34
N MET A 118 -11.70 -7.31 7.77
CA MET A 118 -12.24 -7.74 6.47
C MET A 118 -11.76 -6.89 5.30
N THR A 119 -11.31 -5.66 5.57
CA THR A 119 -10.84 -4.74 4.54
C THR A 119 -9.33 -4.85 4.33
N ASN A 120 -8.92 -4.73 3.07
CA ASN A 120 -7.52 -4.81 2.67
C ASN A 120 -7.24 -3.90 1.46
N ILE A 121 -5.95 -3.62 1.26
CA ILE A 121 -5.38 -3.04 0.04
C ILE A 121 -4.35 -4.01 -0.53
N LYS A 122 -4.10 -3.88 -1.84
CA LYS A 122 -3.03 -4.59 -2.52
C LYS A 122 -1.99 -3.58 -2.99
N VAL A 123 -0.72 -3.89 -2.75
CA VAL A 123 0.43 -3.15 -3.25
C VAL A 123 1.18 -4.05 -4.21
N GLU A 124 1.35 -3.62 -5.45
CA GLU A 124 2.10 -4.33 -6.46
C GLU A 124 3.26 -3.47 -6.96
N ILE A 125 4.42 -4.08 -7.12
CA ILE A 125 5.63 -3.41 -7.61
C ILE A 125 6.23 -4.28 -8.70
N THR A 126 6.18 -3.80 -9.94
CA THR A 126 6.85 -4.44 -11.09
C THR A 126 8.32 -4.00 -11.15
N LEU A 127 9.24 -4.91 -11.46
CA LEU A 127 10.67 -4.62 -11.70
C LEU A 127 10.97 -4.40 -13.19
#